data_AF-A0AAN1TVC7-F1
#
_entry.id   AF-A0AAN1TVC7-F1
#
_cell.length_a   1.000
_cell.length_b   1.000
_cell.length_c   1.000
_cell.angle_alpha   90.00
_cell.angle_beta   90.00
_cell.angle_gamma   90.00
#
_symmetry.space_group_name_H-M   'P 1'
#
loop_
_entity.id
_entity.type
_entity.pdbx_description
1 polymer ?
#
loop_
_entity_poly.entity_id
_entity_poly.type
_entity_poly.pdbx_seq_one_letter_code
_entity_poly.pdbx_strand_id
1 'polypeptide(L)'
;MINHESKILELITRNGPLKVRELCKLTGLHETSVKRFIKPLFTKGLLKRASDWSYSINTDPLPVESEKYSHKAKQAAELESKGFWLRAAQVWREAMLVAKFDASRNVAKENCDRCAVKGSLNCGSYGGLDTGRIISASVNRDLL
;
A
#
# COMPACT_ATOMS: atom_id res chain seq x y z
N MET A 1 -14.40 1.24 17.59
CA MET A 1 -13.17 0.41 17.55
C MET A 1 -11.99 1.28 17.94
N ILE A 2 -11.25 0.93 18.98
CA ILE A 2 -10.09 1.72 19.43
C ILE A 2 -8.95 1.50 18.43
N ASN A 3 -8.49 2.55 17.76
CA ASN A 3 -7.30 2.45 16.92
C ASN A 3 -6.04 2.47 17.80
N HIS A 4 -5.50 1.28 18.06
CA HIS A 4 -4.31 1.12 18.92
C HIS A 4 -3.07 1.85 18.36
N GLU A 5 -2.98 2.05 17.03
CA GLU A 5 -1.90 2.83 16.42
C GLU A 5 -1.95 4.30 16.85
N SER A 6 -3.13 4.93 16.78
CA SER A 6 -3.34 6.33 17.19
C SER A 6 -3.05 6.53 18.67
N LYS A 7 -3.46 5.59 19.52
CA LYS A 7 -3.21 5.65 20.97
C LYS A 7 -1.70 5.57 21.29
N ILE A 8 -0.94 4.75 20.57
CA ILE A 8 0.52 4.66 20.74
C ILE A 8 1.19 5.97 20.32
N LEU A 9 0.76 6.58 19.20
CA LEU A 9 1.27 7.88 18.77
C LEU A 9 1.01 8.96 19.83
N GLU A 10 -0.22 9.08 20.33
CA GLU A 10 -0.56 10.06 21.37
C GLU A 10 0.27 9.91 22.65
N LEU A 11 0.54 8.67 23.08
CA LEU A 11 1.36 8.41 24.26
C LEU A 11 2.81 8.85 24.07
N ILE A 12 3.38 8.61 22.88
CA ILE A 12 4.74 9.06 22.54
C ILE A 12 4.77 10.59 22.40
N THR A 13 3.72 11.22 21.85
CA THR A 13 3.62 12.69 21.77
C THR A 13 3.61 13.33 23.16
N ARG A 14 2.86 12.76 24.11
CA ARG A 14 2.67 13.34 25.45
C ARG A 14 3.84 13.08 26.39
N ASN A 15 4.42 11.88 26.35
CA ASN A 15 5.43 11.46 27.31
C ASN A 15 6.86 11.51 26.77
N GLY A 16 7.03 11.79 25.47
CA GLY A 16 8.34 11.77 24.80
C GLY A 16 8.74 10.37 24.32
N PRO A 17 10.05 10.12 24.10
CA PRO A 17 10.54 8.83 23.62
C PRO A 17 10.20 7.71 24.62
N LEU A 18 9.52 6.66 24.14
CA LEU A 18 9.09 5.53 24.99
C LEU A 18 9.63 4.20 24.50
N LYS A 19 9.98 3.32 25.44
CA LYS A 19 10.34 1.92 25.15
C LYS A 19 9.09 1.05 25.04
N VAL A 20 9.21 -0.10 24.39
CA VAL A 20 8.08 -1.06 24.25
C VAL A 20 7.50 -1.45 25.61
N ARG A 21 8.35 -1.64 26.64
CA ARG A 21 7.90 -1.97 28.00
C ARG A 21 7.03 -0.86 28.62
N GLU A 22 7.37 0.40 28.39
CA GLU A 22 6.60 1.55 28.89
C GLU A 22 5.28 1.67 28.13
N LEU A 23 5.31 1.46 26.82
CA LEU A 23 4.10 1.41 25.99
C LEU A 23 3.17 0.27 26.44
N CYS A 24 3.69 -0.91 26.79
CA CYS A 24 2.88 -2.00 27.35
C CYS A 24 2.19 -1.60 28.65
N LYS A 25 2.91 -0.93 29.56
CA LYS A 25 2.35 -0.44 30.83
C LYS A 25 1.25 0.60 30.62
N LEU A 26 1.47 1.56 29.71
CA LEU A 26 0.54 2.66 29.44
C LEU A 26 -0.69 2.23 28.63
N THR A 27 -0.53 1.24 27.75
CA THR A 27 -1.63 0.74 26.92
C THR A 27 -2.37 -0.44 27.54
N GLY A 28 -1.76 -1.15 28.49
CA GLY A 28 -2.24 -2.43 29.03
C GLY A 28 -2.11 -3.59 28.05
N LEU A 29 -1.41 -3.41 26.93
CA LEU A 29 -1.27 -4.41 25.88
C LEU A 29 -0.02 -5.28 26.09
N HIS A 30 -0.11 -6.52 25.63
CA HIS A 30 1.03 -7.43 25.59
C HIS A 30 2.10 -6.97 24.59
N GLU A 31 3.37 -7.30 24.86
CA GLU A 31 4.53 -6.85 24.08
C GLU A 31 4.43 -7.22 22.59
N THR A 32 3.92 -8.41 22.28
CA THR A 32 3.71 -8.87 20.90
C THR A 32 2.71 -8.00 20.14
N SER A 33 1.60 -7.62 20.80
CA SER A 33 0.59 -6.74 20.23
C SER A 33 1.15 -5.34 19.99
N VAL A 34 1.88 -4.79 20.96
CA VAL A 34 2.54 -3.48 20.81
C VAL A 34 3.53 -3.49 19.65
N LYS A 35 4.39 -4.51 19.53
CA LYS A 35 5.30 -4.66 18.38
C LYS A 35 4.55 -4.74 17.04
N ARG A 36 3.40 -5.43 17.02
CA ARG A 36 2.54 -5.52 15.83
C ARG A 36 2.01 -4.16 15.40
N PHE A 37 1.63 -3.29 16.33
CA PHE A 37 1.12 -1.94 16.04
C PHE A 37 2.24 -0.92 15.77
N ILE A 38 3.42 -1.08 16.36
CA ILE A 38 4.58 -0.22 16.11
C ILE A 38 5.16 -0.45 14.71
N LYS A 39 5.18 -1.69 14.22
CA LYS A 39 5.81 -2.02 12.92
C LYS A 39 5.22 -1.21 11.74
N PRO A 40 3.89 -1.07 11.58
CA PRO A 40 3.30 -0.17 10.59
C PRO A 40 3.72 1.29 10.78
N LEU A 41 3.74 1.79 12.01
CA LEU A 41 4.11 3.18 12.30
C LEU A 41 5.58 3.48 11.96
N PHE A 42 6.46 2.53 12.24
CA PHE A 42 7.88 2.62 11.90
C PHE A 42 8.12 2.52 10.38
N THR A 43 7.45 1.58 9.71
CA THR A 43 7.58 1.43 8.24
C THR A 43 7.01 2.61 7.45
N LYS A 44 5.97 3.27 7.98
CA LYS A 44 5.43 4.54 7.42
C LYS A 44 6.33 5.76 7.72
N GLY A 45 7.42 5.58 8.48
CA GLY A 45 8.33 6.66 8.85
C GLY A 45 7.76 7.65 9.88
N LEU A 46 6.66 7.32 10.56
CA LEU A 46 6.04 8.17 11.59
C LEU A 46 6.79 8.08 12.92
N LEU A 47 7.43 6.94 13.19
CA LEU A 47 8.26 6.71 14.36
C LEU A 47 9.72 6.53 13.94
N LYS A 48 10.63 7.10 14.72
CA LYS A 48 12.06 6.81 14.69
C LYS A 48 12.46 6.05 15.95
N ARG A 49 13.48 5.20 15.83
CA ARG A 49 14.00 4.41 16.95
C ARG A 49 15.42 4.86 17.25
N ALA A 50 15.68 5.24 18.50
CA ALA A 50 17.01 5.57 18.98
C ALA A 50 17.83 4.30 19.30
N SER A 51 19.14 4.46 19.50
CA SER A 51 20.07 3.36 19.81
C SER A 51 19.73 2.63 21.12
N ASP A 52 19.02 3.29 22.03
CA ASP A 52 18.55 2.74 23.30
C ASP A 52 17.21 1.98 23.18
N TRP A 53 16.72 1.78 21.94
CA TRP A 53 15.44 1.13 21.60
C TRP A 53 14.19 1.89 22.04
N SER A 54 14.31 3.18 22.37
CA SER A 54 13.15 4.07 22.52
C SER A 54 12.59 4.47 21.17
N TYR A 55 11.26 4.60 21.09
CA TYR A 55 10.54 5.10 19.93
C TYR A 55 10.12 6.54 20.19
N SER A 56 10.45 7.43 19.27
CA SER A 56 10.01 8.83 19.28
C SER A 56 9.31 9.15 17.97
N ILE A 57 8.54 10.24 17.95
CA ILE A 57 7.95 10.73 16.71
C ILE A 57 9.06 11.17 15.78
N ASN A 58 8.97 10.76 14.52
CA ASN A 58 9.84 11.25 13.49
C ASN A 58 9.39 12.66 13.11
N THR A 59 10.09 13.66 13.64
CA THR A 59 9.92 15.07 13.27
C THR A 59 10.80 15.47 12.09
N ASP A 60 11.69 14.58 11.64
CA ASP A 60 12.49 14.83 10.46
C ASP A 60 11.54 14.83 9.25
N PRO A 61 11.72 15.76 8.29
CA PRO A 61 10.85 15.82 7.13
C PRO A 61 10.86 14.45 6.45
N LEU A 62 9.69 13.81 6.40
CA LEU A 62 9.50 12.55 5.69
C LEU A 62 10.13 12.73 4.31
N PRO A 63 11.06 11.85 3.91
CA PRO A 63 11.73 12.02 2.65
C PRO A 63 10.67 12.04 1.55
N VAL A 64 10.67 13.11 0.75
CA VAL A 64 9.62 13.34 -0.24
C VAL A 64 9.67 12.19 -1.24
N GLU A 65 8.52 11.54 -1.39
CA GLU A 65 8.34 10.45 -2.36
C GLU A 65 8.53 10.99 -3.79
N SER A 66 8.79 10.11 -4.74
CA SER A 66 8.91 10.48 -6.15
C SER A 66 7.71 11.31 -6.62
N GLU A 67 7.97 12.45 -7.25
CA GLU A 67 6.92 13.28 -7.86
C GLU A 67 6.10 12.46 -8.88
N LYS A 68 6.78 11.53 -9.58
CA LYS A 68 6.14 10.58 -10.51
C LYS A 68 5.18 9.65 -9.79
N TYR A 69 5.54 9.15 -8.60
CA TYR A 69 4.62 8.35 -7.78
C TYR A 69 3.40 9.16 -7.38
N SER A 70 3.61 10.38 -6.87
CA SER A 70 2.52 11.26 -6.42
C SER A 70 1.54 11.57 -7.54
N HIS A 71 2.04 11.84 -8.75
CA HIS A 71 1.20 12.05 -9.93
C HIS A 71 0.40 10.81 -10.31
N LYS A 72 1.05 9.64 -10.38
CA LYS A 72 0.39 8.36 -10.73
C LYS A 72 -0.64 7.94 -9.69
N ALA A 73 -0.34 8.10 -8.40
CA ALA A 73 -1.27 7.81 -7.31
C ALA A 73 -2.52 8.70 -7.38
N LYS A 74 -2.36 10.01 -7.67
CA LYS A 74 -3.50 10.92 -7.89
C LYS A 74 -4.33 10.50 -9.09
N GLN A 75 -3.68 10.23 -10.23
CA GLN A 75 -4.35 9.79 -11.45
C GLN A 75 -5.14 8.48 -11.22
N ALA A 76 -4.56 7.52 -10.50
CA ALA A 76 -5.23 6.27 -10.19
C ALA A 76 -6.45 6.50 -9.28
N ALA A 77 -6.33 7.35 -8.25
CA ALA A 77 -7.43 7.71 -7.37
C ALA A 77 -8.59 8.42 -8.11
N GLU A 78 -8.29 9.27 -9.09
CA GLU A 78 -9.30 9.89 -9.95
C GLU A 78 -10.02 8.86 -10.85
N LEU A 79 -9.31 7.84 -11.32
CA LEU A 79 -9.92 6.75 -12.09
C LEU A 79 -10.81 5.88 -11.20
N GLU A 80 -10.40 5.65 -9.94
CA GLU A 80 -11.23 4.96 -8.95
C GLU A 80 -12.54 5.72 -8.67
N SER A 81 -12.47 7.05 -8.48
CA SER A 81 -13.67 7.85 -8.20
C SER A 81 -14.65 7.87 -9.37
N LYS A 82 -14.15 7.71 -10.61
CA LYS A 82 -14.95 7.56 -11.83
C LYS A 82 -15.41 6.13 -12.10
N GLY A 83 -15.02 5.15 -11.29
CA GLY A 83 -15.37 3.75 -11.46
C GLY A 83 -14.61 3.03 -12.58
N PHE A 84 -13.53 3.60 -13.12
CA PHE A 84 -12.68 2.97 -14.14
C PHE A 84 -11.67 2.01 -13.51
N TRP A 85 -12.16 0.98 -12.83
CA TRP A 85 -11.37 0.12 -11.95
C TRP A 85 -10.17 -0.57 -12.63
N LEU A 86 -10.33 -1.14 -13.83
CA LEU A 86 -9.20 -1.81 -14.52
C LEU A 86 -8.11 -0.84 -14.97
N ARG A 87 -8.50 0.37 -15.43
CA ARG A 87 -7.55 1.42 -15.77
C ARG A 87 -6.85 1.96 -14.52
N ALA A 88 -7.58 2.13 -13.42
CA ALA A 88 -7.01 2.51 -12.14
C ALA A 88 -5.98 1.47 -11.65
N ALA A 89 -6.26 0.17 -11.80
CA ALA A 89 -5.33 -0.91 -11.43
C ALA A 89 -4.01 -0.81 -12.20
N GLN A 90 -4.06 -0.53 -13.51
CA GLN A 90 -2.86 -0.33 -14.32
C GLN A 90 -2.04 0.87 -13.85
N VAL A 91 -2.69 1.99 -13.55
CA VAL A 91 -1.98 3.20 -13.06
C VAL A 91 -1.40 2.98 -11.66
N TRP A 92 -2.06 2.20 -10.79
CA TRP A 92 -1.48 1.78 -9.52
C TRP A 92 -0.25 0.88 -9.68
N ARG A 93 -0.24 -0.01 -10.67
CA ARG A 93 0.95 -0.80 -11.01
C ARG A 93 2.10 0.09 -11.48
N GLU A 94 1.82 1.10 -12.29
CA GLU A 94 2.84 2.09 -12.69
C GLU A 94 3.34 2.90 -11.49
N ALA A 95 2.45 3.31 -10.57
CA ALA A 95 2.83 3.98 -9.33
C ALA A 95 3.78 3.08 -8.50
N MET A 96 3.47 1.79 -8.38
CA MET A 96 4.32 0.83 -7.69
C MET A 96 5.74 0.76 -8.30
N LEU A 97 5.88 0.82 -9.61
CA LEU A 97 7.20 0.76 -10.28
C LEU A 97 8.05 2.01 -10.04
N VAL A 98 7.43 3.18 -9.89
CA VAL A 98 8.14 4.47 -9.72
C VAL A 98 8.27 4.91 -8.26
N ALA A 99 7.74 4.12 -7.32
CA ALA A 99 7.80 4.38 -5.89
C ALA A 99 9.21 4.12 -5.33
N LYS A 100 9.74 5.12 -4.62
CA LYS A 100 11.05 5.08 -3.98
C LYS A 100 11.01 4.24 -2.70
N PHE A 101 9.94 4.35 -1.91
CA PHE A 101 9.81 3.64 -0.63
C PHE A 101 9.01 2.33 -0.75
N ASP A 102 9.42 1.32 0.02
CA ASP A 102 8.69 0.04 0.12
C ASP A 102 7.25 0.24 0.63
N ALA A 103 7.02 1.20 1.53
CA ALA A 103 5.69 1.52 2.04
C ALA A 103 4.76 1.99 0.92
N SER A 104 5.23 2.92 0.07
CA SER A 104 4.51 3.41 -1.11
C SER A 104 4.26 2.29 -2.13
N ARG A 105 5.24 1.39 -2.34
CA ARG A 105 5.06 0.20 -3.18
C ARG A 105 3.97 -0.71 -2.67
N ASN A 106 3.93 -0.97 -1.36
CA ASN A 106 2.90 -1.83 -0.76
C ASN A 106 1.51 -1.19 -0.86
N VAL A 107 1.38 0.10 -0.60
CA VAL A 107 0.11 0.83 -0.76
C VAL A 107 -0.38 0.76 -2.22
N ALA A 108 0.51 1.00 -3.18
CA ALA A 108 0.16 0.91 -4.60
C ALA A 108 -0.24 -0.51 -5.02
N LYS A 109 0.45 -1.54 -4.48
CA LYS A 109 0.08 -2.94 -4.71
C LYS A 109 -1.30 -3.28 -4.16
N GLU A 110 -1.58 -2.94 -2.90
CA GLU A 110 -2.89 -3.17 -2.28
C GLU A 110 -4.02 -2.49 -3.06
N ASN A 111 -3.81 -1.26 -3.52
CA ASN A 111 -4.78 -0.54 -4.33
C ASN A 111 -4.92 -1.14 -5.74
N CYS A 112 -3.84 -1.60 -6.36
CA CYS A 112 -3.85 -2.31 -7.64
C CYS A 112 -4.73 -3.58 -7.54
N ASP A 113 -4.47 -4.42 -6.54
CA ASP A 113 -5.19 -5.67 -6.32
C ASP A 113 -6.68 -5.40 -6.05
N ARG A 114 -7.00 -4.41 -5.21
CA ARG A 114 -8.37 -3.97 -4.95
C ARG A 114 -9.09 -3.52 -6.23
N CYS A 115 -8.42 -2.73 -7.06
CA CYS A 115 -9.00 -2.23 -8.31
C CYS A 115 -9.19 -3.34 -9.34
N ALA A 116 -8.26 -4.30 -9.42
CA ALA A 116 -8.40 -5.46 -10.30
C ALA A 116 -9.63 -6.31 -9.93
N VAL A 117 -9.83 -6.58 -8.63
CA VAL A 117 -11.00 -7.32 -8.12
C VAL A 117 -12.31 -6.56 -8.38
N LYS A 118 -12.36 -5.26 -8.09
CA LYS A 118 -13.54 -4.44 -8.39
C LYS A 118 -13.82 -4.37 -9.90
N GLY A 119 -12.77 -4.30 -10.71
CA GLY A 119 -12.87 -4.33 -12.16
C GLY A 119 -13.45 -5.65 -12.66
N SER A 120 -12.97 -6.80 -12.17
CA SER A 120 -13.51 -8.09 -12.58
C SER A 120 -14.97 -8.29 -12.16
N LEU A 121 -15.35 -7.80 -10.98
CA LEU A 121 -16.73 -7.89 -10.49
C LEU A 121 -17.70 -6.98 -11.27
N ASN A 122 -17.26 -5.77 -11.64
CA ASN A 122 -18.11 -4.78 -12.33
C ASN A 122 -18.09 -4.92 -13.86
N CYS A 123 -17.08 -5.57 -14.43
CA CYS A 123 -16.96 -5.82 -15.87
C CYS A 123 -17.36 -7.25 -16.27
N GLY A 124 -18.02 -8.02 -15.38
CA GLY A 124 -18.54 -9.36 -15.65
C GLY A 124 -19.51 -9.50 -16.83
N SER A 125 -19.83 -8.40 -17.54
CA SER A 125 -20.64 -8.40 -18.77
C SER A 125 -19.97 -7.74 -19.99
N TYR A 126 -18.65 -7.51 -20.00
CA TYR A 126 -17.93 -7.22 -21.25
C TYR A 126 -17.04 -8.41 -21.60
N GLY A 127 -17.64 -9.34 -22.34
CA GLY A 127 -16.99 -10.55 -22.82
C GLY A 127 -15.75 -10.27 -23.66
N GLY A 128 -14.73 -11.10 -23.44
CA GLY A 128 -13.76 -11.52 -24.44
C GLY A 128 -13.09 -10.42 -25.25
N LEU A 129 -12.00 -9.84 -24.72
CA LEU A 129 -10.86 -9.55 -25.58
C LEU A 129 -9.86 -10.68 -25.38
N ASP A 130 -9.99 -11.64 -26.29
CA ASP A 130 -9.13 -12.78 -26.55
C ASP A 130 -7.72 -12.27 -26.93
N THR A 131 -6.92 -11.90 -25.93
CA THR A 131 -5.52 -11.55 -26.14
C THR A 131 -4.67 -12.81 -26.15
N GLY A 132 -4.50 -13.38 -27.35
CA GLY A 132 -3.23 -13.99 -27.72
C GLY A 132 -3.15 -15.52 -27.80
N ARG A 133 -4.22 -16.23 -28.15
CA ARG A 133 -4.10 -17.64 -28.59
C ARG A 133 -4.10 -17.72 -30.12
N ILE A 134 -2.93 -17.57 -30.74
CA ILE A 134 -2.72 -18.11 -32.09
C ILE A 134 -2.76 -19.63 -31.94
N ILE A 135 -3.91 -20.25 -32.23
CA ILE A 135 -3.98 -21.69 -32.40
C ILE A 135 -3.29 -21.97 -33.74
N SER A 136 -2.08 -22.50 -33.67
CA SER A 136 -1.37 -23.09 -34.79
C SER A 136 -2.15 -24.31 -35.31
N ALA A 137 -3.15 -24.09 -36.17
CA ALA A 137 -3.78 -25.16 -36.95
C ALA A 137 -4.61 -24.58 -38.12
N SER A 138 -3.94 -24.29 -39.24
CA SER A 138 -4.48 -24.51 -40.59
C SER A 138 -3.46 -24.09 -41.65
N VAL A 139 -2.33 -24.81 -41.69
CA VAL A 139 -1.69 -25.08 -42.98
C VAL A 139 -2.30 -26.40 -43.45
N ASN A 140 -3.40 -26.34 -44.18
CA ASN A 140 -3.73 -27.42 -45.10
C ASN A 140 -3.56 -26.88 -46.51
N ARG A 141 -2.47 -27.37 -47.12
CA ARG A 141 -2.31 -27.46 -48.56
C ARG A 141 -3.54 -28.16 -49.11
N ASP A 142 -4.19 -27.55 -50.08
CA ASP A 142 -4.78 -28.27 -51.20
C ASP A 142 -4.47 -27.46 -52.46
N LEU A 143 -3.26 -27.74 -52.97
CA LEU A 143 -2.93 -27.67 -54.38
C LEU A 143 -3.40 -29.00 -54.97
N LEU A 144 -4.42 -28.96 -55.84
CA LEU A 144 -4.53 -29.72 -57.09
C LEU A 144 -5.76 -29.23 -57.87
#